data_AF-A0A2T2WLC3-F1
#
_entry.id   AF-A0A2T2WLC3-F1
#
_cell.length_a   1.000
_cell.length_b   1.000
_cell.length_c   1.000
_cell.angle_alpha   90.00
_cell.angle_beta   90.00
_cell.angle_gamma   90.00
#
_symmetry.space_group_name_H-M   'P 1'
#
loop_
_entity.id
_entity.type
_entity.pdbx_description
1 polymer ?
#
loop_
_entity_poly.entity_id
_entity_poly.type
_entity_poly.pdbx_seq_one_letter_code
_entity_poly.pdbx_strand_id
1 'polypeptide(L)'
;MPHIDLLHLLGDAPEGPWAIFSLPHDDGTDMVSVIVPRSLWLSVTRAHPFDSEISLMETVGRAAVQRALKAGKVGDPLFVMAEDVPEQNAANELPWFRALRVCGQCGQDVPAGEVSEGLSNALPPDSRGYIELKVLCPACQIQTPHRLTAWGIPNT
;
A
#
# COMPACT_ATOMS: atom_id res chain seq x y z
N MET A 1 -1.54 21.79 13.69
CA MET A 1 -0.95 20.49 14.07
C MET A 1 0.53 20.57 13.78
N PRO A 2 1.42 20.02 14.63
CA PRO A 2 2.87 20.05 14.37
C PRO A 2 3.20 19.33 13.06
N HIS A 3 4.14 19.88 12.30
CA HIS A 3 4.63 19.29 11.06
C HIS A 3 5.55 18.11 11.41
N ILE A 4 5.14 16.89 11.09
CA ILE A 4 5.91 15.67 11.37
C ILE A 4 6.61 15.27 10.09
N ASP A 5 7.94 15.20 10.02
CA ASP A 5 8.62 14.81 8.79
C ASP A 5 9.39 13.51 8.95
N LEU A 6 9.37 12.68 7.91
CA LEU A 6 10.21 11.51 7.82
C LEU A 6 11.64 11.95 7.51
N LEU A 7 12.57 11.75 8.45
CA LEU A 7 13.97 12.14 8.29
C LEU A 7 14.81 11.03 7.66
N HIS A 8 14.56 9.78 8.03
CA HIS A 8 15.35 8.65 7.54
C HIS A 8 14.60 7.33 7.65
N LEU A 9 14.77 6.45 6.66
CA LEU A 9 14.31 5.07 6.69
C LEU A 9 15.52 4.17 7.00
N LEU A 10 15.57 3.64 8.22
CA LEU A 10 16.64 2.80 8.73
C LEU A 10 16.31 1.32 8.54
N GLY A 11 16.41 0.84 7.29
CA GLY A 11 16.56 -0.57 6.95
C GLY A 11 15.56 -1.59 7.55
N ASP A 12 15.82 -2.87 7.25
CA ASP A 12 15.01 -4.00 7.68
C ASP A 12 15.60 -4.57 8.99
N ALA A 13 14.95 -4.30 10.13
CA ALA A 13 15.27 -4.94 11.41
C ALA A 13 14.49 -6.26 11.54
N PRO A 14 14.87 -7.19 12.45
CA PRO A 14 14.10 -8.41 12.72
C PRO A 14 12.62 -8.14 13.03
N GLU A 15 12.35 -7.00 13.66
CA GLU A 15 11.02 -6.54 14.06
C GLU A 15 10.21 -5.97 12.88
N GLY A 16 10.85 -5.65 11.75
CA GLY A 16 10.28 -4.98 10.58
C GLY A 16 11.00 -3.65 10.27
N PRO A 17 10.54 -2.88 9.28
CA PRO A 17 11.23 -1.65 8.91
C PRO A 17 11.11 -0.58 10.00
N TRP A 18 12.17 0.19 10.15
CA TRP A 18 12.30 1.26 11.12
C TRP A 18 12.57 2.59 10.41
N ALA A 19 11.95 3.67 10.90
CA ALA A 19 12.24 5.02 10.47
C ALA A 19 12.36 6.02 11.64
N ILE A 20 13.00 7.15 11.38
CA ILE A 20 13.09 8.27 12.32
C ILE A 20 12.28 9.45 11.78
N PHE A 21 11.42 10.00 12.64
CA PHE A 21 10.61 11.18 12.37
C PHE A 21 11.08 12.36 13.21
N SER A 22 11.05 13.56 12.64
CA SER A 22 11.16 14.80 13.39
C SER A 22 9.80 15.21 13.94
N LEU A 23 9.82 15.69 15.19
CA LEU A 23 8.69 16.32 15.84
C LEU A 23 9.13 17.69 16.38
N PRO A 24 8.67 18.80 15.78
CA PRO A 24 8.90 20.13 16.34
C PRO A 24 8.20 20.27 17.70
N HIS A 25 8.94 20.68 18.73
CA HIS A 25 8.40 20.95 20.07
C HIS A 25 8.98 22.26 20.61
N ASP A 26 8.12 23.26 20.82
CA ASP A 26 8.44 24.61 21.30
C ASP A 26 9.70 25.20 20.62
N ASP A 27 10.85 25.17 21.29
CA ASP A 27 12.13 25.74 20.83
C ASP A 27 13.09 24.68 20.22
N GLY A 28 12.65 23.43 20.06
CA GLY A 28 13.47 22.29 19.65
C GLY A 28 12.79 21.35 18.65
N THR A 29 13.51 20.29 18.26
CA THR A 29 12.97 19.20 17.43
C THR A 29 13.35 17.88 18.06
N ASP A 30 12.34 17.14 18.51
CA ASP A 30 12.51 15.79 19.02
C ASP A 30 12.62 14.80 17.85
N MET A 31 13.39 13.75 18.05
CA MET A 31 13.49 12.63 17.10
C MET A 31 12.73 11.44 17.66
N VAL A 32 11.81 10.89 16.87
CA VAL A 32 10.97 9.76 17.27
C VAL A 32 11.29 8.58 16.37
N SER A 33 11.69 7.48 16.98
CA SER A 33 11.86 6.20 16.28
C SER A 33 10.50 5.52 16.11
N VAL A 34 10.20 5.08 14.89
CA VAL A 34 8.95 4.39 14.54
C VAL A 34 9.28 3.04 13.91
N ILE A 35 8.77 1.97 14.49
CA ILE A 35 8.98 0.59 14.05
C ILE A 35 7.65 0.03 13.55
N VAL A 36 7.63 -0.48 12.32
CA VAL A 36 6.46 -1.19 11.79
C VAL A 36 6.68 -2.68 11.99
N PRO A 37 5.81 -3.40 12.72
CA PRO A 37 5.91 -4.85 12.85
C PRO A 37 5.96 -5.53 11.49
N ARG A 38 6.89 -6.47 11.27
CA ARG A 38 7.11 -7.17 9.99
C ARG A 38 5.82 -7.74 9.39
N SER A 39 4.97 -8.35 10.22
CA SER A 39 3.68 -8.90 9.79
C SER A 39 2.70 -7.82 9.29
N LEU A 40 2.69 -6.66 9.94
CA LEU A 40 1.90 -5.52 9.54
C LEU A 40 2.48 -4.91 8.26
N TRP A 41 3.80 -4.75 8.18
CA TRP A 41 4.49 -4.23 7.00
C TRP A 41 4.21 -5.07 5.75
N LEU A 42 4.28 -6.40 5.86
CA LEU A 42 3.92 -7.32 4.78
C LEU A 42 2.44 -7.17 4.37
N SER A 43 1.56 -6.86 5.32
CA SER A 43 0.14 -6.65 5.02
C SER A 43 -0.08 -5.32 4.29
N VAL A 44 0.58 -4.25 4.74
CA VAL A 44 0.53 -2.90 4.14
C VAL A 44 1.13 -2.93 2.73
N THR A 45 2.36 -3.40 2.56
CA THR A 45 3.02 -3.47 1.25
C THR A 45 2.28 -4.36 0.24
N ARG A 46 1.58 -5.42 0.69
CA ARG A 46 0.71 -6.23 -0.19
C ARG A 46 -0.57 -5.52 -0.59
N ALA A 47 -1.15 -4.73 0.30
CA ALA A 47 -2.30 -3.88 -0.01
C ALA A 47 -1.91 -2.75 -0.97
N HIS A 48 -0.65 -2.28 -0.89
CA HIS A 48 -0.11 -1.14 -1.62
C HIS A 48 1.15 -1.46 -2.45
N PRO A 49 1.06 -2.33 -3.47
CA PRO A 49 2.25 -2.81 -4.19
C PRO A 49 2.91 -1.78 -5.10
N PHE A 50 2.26 -0.63 -5.34
CA PHE A 50 2.76 0.44 -6.20
C PHE A 50 3.25 1.66 -5.42
N ASP A 51 2.94 1.73 -4.12
CA ASP A 51 3.47 2.77 -3.26
C ASP A 51 4.92 2.44 -2.91
N SER A 52 5.76 3.46 -2.88
CA SER A 52 7.12 3.27 -2.41
C SER A 52 7.12 2.93 -0.92
N GLU A 53 8.05 2.07 -0.48
CA GLU A 53 8.23 1.76 0.94
C GLU A 53 8.43 3.03 1.79
N ILE A 54 9.03 4.07 1.22
CA ILE A 54 9.20 5.38 1.88
C ILE A 54 7.84 6.05 2.10
N SER A 55 6.99 6.11 1.06
CA SER A 55 5.65 6.71 1.14
C SER A 55 4.74 5.96 2.12
N LEU A 56 4.82 4.63 2.13
CA LEU A 56 4.08 3.79 3.07
C LEU A 56 4.56 4.02 4.50
N MET A 57 5.86 4.02 4.73
CA MET A 57 6.45 4.30 6.04
C MET A 57 6.08 5.70 6.54
N GLU A 58 6.16 6.70 5.68
CA GLU A 58 5.77 8.07 6.01
C GLU A 58 4.30 8.14 6.45
N THR A 59 3.42 7.47 5.71
CA THR A 59 1.97 7.48 5.99
C THR A 59 1.65 6.80 7.32
N VAL A 60 2.08 5.55 7.51
CA VAL A 60 1.78 4.79 8.73
C VAL A 60 2.53 5.33 9.95
N GLY A 61 3.75 5.87 9.73
CA GLY A 61 4.55 6.44 10.78
C GLY A 61 4.05 7.80 11.27
N ARG A 62 3.59 8.68 10.36
CA ARG A 62 2.90 9.93 10.75
C ARG A 62 1.65 9.61 11.59
N ALA A 63 0.87 8.60 11.21
CA ALA A 63 -0.31 8.18 11.97
C ALA A 63 0.04 7.70 13.39
N ALA A 64 1.06 6.84 13.53
CA ALA A 64 1.53 6.36 14.83
C ALA A 64 2.06 7.50 15.74
N VAL A 65 2.82 8.45 15.18
CA VAL A 65 3.29 9.65 15.91
C VAL A 65 2.11 10.50 16.36
N GLN A 66 1.11 10.72 15.49
CA GLN A 66 -0.09 11.48 15.86
C GLN A 66 -0.89 10.80 16.98
N ARG A 67 -1.01 9.46 16.95
CA ARG A 67 -1.65 8.69 18.01
C ARG A 67 -0.91 8.86 19.34
N ALA A 68 0.42 8.73 19.33
CA ALA A 68 1.25 8.89 20.52
C ALA A 68 1.17 10.31 21.10
N LEU A 69 1.17 11.35 20.25
CA LEU A 69 0.98 12.74 20.64
C LEU A 69 -0.36 12.97 21.35
N LYS A 70 -1.44 12.46 20.78
CA LYS A 70 -2.78 12.55 21.40
C LYS A 70 -2.84 11.86 22.76
N ALA A 71 -2.04 10.80 22.95
CA ALA A 71 -1.93 10.07 24.21
C ALA A 71 -0.91 10.66 25.20
N GLY A 72 -0.19 11.73 24.83
CA GLY A 72 0.87 12.33 25.66
C GLY A 72 2.10 11.42 25.87
N LYS A 73 2.37 10.50 24.94
CA LYS A 73 3.44 9.49 25.05
C LYS A 73 4.53 9.69 23.98
N VAL A 74 5.23 10.82 24.03
CA VAL A 74 6.38 11.08 23.14
C VAL A 74 7.65 10.88 23.95
N GLY A 75 8.55 9.98 23.53
CA GLY A 75 9.85 9.76 24.19
C GLY A 75 10.43 8.36 24.03
N ASP A 76 9.58 7.34 23.82
CA ASP A 76 9.98 5.97 23.53
C ASP A 76 9.83 5.63 22.03
N PRO A 77 10.50 4.58 21.53
CA PRO A 77 10.22 4.02 20.22
C PRO A 77 8.74 3.67 20.07
N LEU A 78 8.12 4.14 18.99
CA LEU A 78 6.72 3.90 18.69
C LEU A 78 6.57 2.68 17.79
N PHE A 79 5.69 1.76 18.19
CA PHE A 79 5.25 0.68 17.32
C PHE A 79 4.00 1.09 16.57
N VAL A 80 4.01 0.89 15.25
CA VAL A 80 2.84 1.07 14.40
C VAL A 80 1.84 -0.05 14.69
N MET A 81 0.58 0.34 14.88
CA MET A 81 -0.54 -0.54 15.15
C MET A 81 -1.47 -0.59 13.93
N ALA A 82 -2.35 -1.59 13.86
CA ALA A 82 -3.28 -1.74 12.74
C ALA A 82 -4.18 -0.50 12.54
N GLU A 83 -4.54 0.18 13.63
CA GLU A 83 -5.33 1.42 13.61
C GLU A 83 -4.60 2.62 12.99
N ASP A 84 -3.26 2.56 12.87
CA ASP A 84 -2.45 3.60 12.23
C ASP A 84 -2.40 3.44 10.70
N VAL A 85 -2.95 2.34 10.16
CA VAL A 85 -3.00 2.08 8.71
C VAL A 85 -4.32 2.64 8.17
N PRO A 86 -4.30 3.75 7.40
CA PRO A 86 -5.52 4.43 6.97
C PRO A 86 -6.49 3.55 6.16
N GLU A 87 -5.96 2.53 5.46
CA GLU A 87 -6.70 1.68 4.53
C GLU A 87 -7.03 0.27 5.03
N GLN A 88 -6.52 -0.18 6.19
CA GLN A 88 -7.04 -1.43 6.78
C GLN A 88 -8.49 -1.28 7.29
N ASN A 89 -9.00 -0.04 7.35
CA ASN A 89 -10.41 0.26 7.58
C ASN A 89 -11.26 0.34 6.30
N ALA A 90 -10.67 0.19 5.10
CA ALA A 90 -11.42 -0.07 3.88
C ALA A 90 -11.80 -1.56 3.83
N ALA A 91 -12.84 -1.88 4.60
CA ALA A 91 -13.48 -3.18 4.52
C ALA A 91 -13.81 -3.53 3.06
N ASN A 92 -13.44 -4.74 2.63
CA ASN A 92 -14.03 -5.52 1.54
C ASN A 92 -13.66 -5.23 0.07
N GLU A 93 -12.59 -4.50 -0.24
CA GLU A 93 -12.13 -4.49 -1.64
C GLU A 93 -11.27 -5.73 -1.92
N LEU A 94 -11.74 -6.58 -2.84
CA LEU A 94 -10.99 -7.72 -3.36
C LEU A 94 -9.60 -7.23 -3.80
N PRO A 95 -8.49 -7.85 -3.33
CA PRO A 95 -7.16 -7.47 -3.79
C PRO A 95 -7.13 -7.40 -5.31
N TRP A 96 -6.54 -6.37 -5.92
CA TRP A 96 -6.57 -6.14 -7.37
C TRP A 96 -6.17 -7.39 -8.18
N PHE A 97 -5.18 -8.17 -7.70
CA PHE A 97 -4.76 -9.41 -8.35
C PHE A 97 -5.87 -10.47 -8.39
N ARG A 98 -6.80 -10.43 -7.43
CA ARG A 98 -8.02 -11.25 -7.39
C ARG A 98 -9.12 -10.63 -8.24
N ALA A 99 -9.26 -9.30 -8.24
CA ALA A 99 -10.19 -8.59 -9.13
C ALA A 99 -9.90 -8.87 -10.63
N LEU A 100 -8.63 -8.99 -11.02
CA LEU A 100 -8.21 -9.38 -12.37
C LEU A 100 -8.44 -10.85 -12.70
N ARG A 101 -8.65 -11.69 -11.69
CA ARG A 101 -8.82 -13.13 -11.84
C ARG A 101 -10.27 -13.56 -11.78
N VAL A 102 -11.19 -12.76 -11.25
CA VAL A 102 -12.61 -13.14 -11.27
C VAL A 102 -13.20 -12.75 -12.63
N CYS A 103 -13.68 -13.75 -13.37
CA CYS A 103 -14.40 -13.49 -14.61
C CYS A 103 -15.72 -12.77 -14.31
N GLY A 104 -15.91 -11.55 -14.85
CA GLY A 104 -17.13 -10.77 -14.65
C GLY A 104 -18.41 -11.43 -15.20
N GLN A 105 -18.29 -12.39 -16.12
CA GLN A 105 -19.45 -13.09 -16.70
C GLN A 105 -19.84 -14.35 -15.94
N CYS A 106 -18.88 -15.22 -15.61
CA CYS A 106 -19.16 -16.54 -15.04
C CYS A 106 -18.71 -16.68 -13.57
N GLY A 107 -18.07 -15.67 -13.00
CA GLY A 107 -17.59 -15.65 -11.62
C GLY A 107 -16.45 -16.62 -11.31
N GLN A 108 -15.95 -17.35 -12.31
CA GLN A 108 -14.85 -18.30 -12.13
C GLN A 108 -13.51 -17.58 -12.01
N ASP A 109 -12.61 -18.17 -11.22
CA ASP A 109 -11.22 -17.73 -11.15
C ASP A 109 -10.47 -18.12 -12.42
N VAL A 110 -9.91 -17.11 -13.08
CA VAL A 110 -9.01 -17.22 -14.21
C VAL A 110 -7.62 -17.63 -13.71
N PRO A 111 -6.93 -18.56 -14.41
CA PRO A 111 -5.56 -18.94 -14.09
C PRO A 111 -4.61 -17.73 -14.12
N ALA A 112 -3.60 -17.76 -13.25
CA ALA A 112 -2.62 -16.68 -13.18
C ALA A 112 -1.85 -16.48 -14.50
N GLY A 113 -1.63 -17.54 -15.28
CA GLY A 113 -0.95 -17.48 -16.57
C GLY A 113 -1.63 -16.56 -17.58
N GLU A 114 -2.95 -16.57 -17.65
CA GLU A 114 -3.73 -15.70 -18.56
C GLU A 114 -3.60 -14.22 -18.19
N VAL A 115 -3.52 -13.92 -16.89
CA VAL A 115 -3.30 -12.56 -16.39
C VAL A 115 -1.88 -12.11 -16.71
N SER A 116 -0.89 -12.97 -16.51
CA SER A 116 0.51 -12.70 -16.86
C SER A 116 0.71 -12.47 -18.36
N GLU A 117 0.04 -13.24 -19.21
CA GLU A 117 0.08 -13.07 -20.66
C GLU A 117 -0.58 -11.75 -21.08
N GLY A 118 -1.75 -11.43 -20.50
CA GLY A 118 -2.39 -10.13 -20.74
C GLY A 118 -1.51 -8.95 -20.32
N LEU A 119 -0.83 -9.04 -19.17
CA LEU A 119 0.10 -8.01 -18.69
C LEU A 119 1.33 -7.87 -19.59
N SER A 120 1.86 -8.99 -20.11
CA SER A 120 3.01 -8.99 -21.02
C SER A 120 2.66 -8.36 -22.38
N ASN A 121 1.39 -8.45 -22.79
CA ASN A 121 0.85 -7.87 -24.02
C ASN A 121 0.30 -6.45 -23.83
N ALA A 122 0.28 -5.95 -22.59
CA ALA A 122 -0.17 -4.60 -22.30
C ALA A 122 0.89 -3.60 -22.74
N LEU A 123 0.55 -2.73 -23.71
CA LEU A 123 1.48 -1.72 -24.23
C LEU A 123 1.99 -0.81 -23.09
N PRO A 124 3.30 -0.55 -22.97
CA PRO A 124 3.81 0.38 -21.98
C PRO A 124 3.40 1.81 -22.39
N PRO A 125 2.73 2.59 -21.53
CA PRO A 125 2.43 3.96 -21.86
C PRO A 125 3.58 4.85 -21.39
N ASP A 126 4.37 5.35 -22.33
CA ASP A 126 4.86 6.72 -22.20
C ASP A 126 3.65 7.66 -22.22
N SER A 127 3.03 7.92 -21.06
CA SER A 127 2.18 9.09 -20.75
C SER A 127 1.22 8.80 -19.59
N ARG A 128 0.78 9.87 -18.94
CA ARG A 128 -0.09 9.97 -17.76
C ARG A 128 -1.52 9.39 -17.96
N GLY A 129 -1.66 8.17 -18.50
CA GLY A 129 -2.92 7.57 -18.97
C GLY A 129 -3.25 6.17 -18.41
N TYR A 130 -4.26 5.51 -19.01
CA TYR A 130 -4.74 4.17 -18.66
C TYR A 130 -4.12 3.11 -19.60
N ILE A 131 -3.86 1.91 -19.08
CA ILE A 131 -3.48 0.70 -19.81
C ILE A 131 -4.70 -0.21 -19.88
N GLU A 132 -4.97 -0.80 -21.05
CA GLU A 132 -6.01 -1.83 -21.19
C GLU A 132 -5.37 -3.22 -21.15
N LEU A 133 -5.69 -3.98 -20.11
CA LEU A 133 -5.33 -5.39 -19.94
C LEU A 133 -6.50 -6.24 -20.41
N LYS A 134 -6.28 -7.23 -21.28
CA LYS A 134 -7.32 -8.16 -21.70
C LYS A 134 -7.03 -9.56 -21.19
N VAL A 135 -7.91 -10.09 -20.35
CA VAL A 135 -7.76 -11.43 -19.74
C VAL A 135 -8.78 -12.39 -20.33
N LEU A 136 -8.35 -13.53 -20.84
CA LEU A 136 -9.23 -14.58 -21.36
C LEU A 136 -9.69 -15.51 -20.23
N CYS A 137 -10.99 -15.69 -20.08
CA CYS A 137 -11.53 -16.71 -19.17
C CYS A 137 -11.59 -18.07 -19.90
N PRO A 138 -10.84 -19.09 -19.47
CA PRO A 138 -10.85 -20.39 -20.15
C PRO A 138 -12.18 -21.14 -20.00
N ALA A 139 -12.97 -20.83 -18.97
CA ALA A 139 -14.25 -21.48 -18.70
C ALA A 139 -15.37 -21.06 -19.67
N CYS A 140 -15.46 -19.76 -19.98
CA CYS A 140 -16.51 -19.22 -20.86
C CYS A 140 -15.96 -18.63 -22.17
N GLN A 141 -14.64 -18.68 -22.39
CA GLN A 141 -13.95 -18.18 -23.59
C GLN A 141 -14.20 -16.70 -23.88
N ILE A 142 -14.52 -15.91 -22.84
CA ILE A 142 -14.75 -14.46 -22.95
C ILE A 142 -13.49 -13.72 -22.52
N GLN A 143 -13.12 -12.72 -23.31
CA GLN A 143 -12.04 -11.80 -22.99
C GLN A 143 -12.60 -10.58 -22.26
N THR A 144 -12.12 -10.35 -21.03
CA THR A 144 -12.55 -9.22 -20.20
C THR A 144 -11.50 -8.11 -20.25
N PRO A 145 -11.86 -6.89 -20.68
CA PRO A 145 -10.95 -5.74 -20.60
C PRO A 145 -10.95 -5.17 -19.18
N HIS A 146 -9.75 -4.99 -18.63
CA HIS A 146 -9.48 -4.31 -17.38
C HIS A 146 -8.71 -3.03 -17.70
N ARG A 147 -9.20 -1.90 -17.20
CA ARG A 147 -8.44 -0.64 -17.26
C ARG A 147 -7.56 -0.54 -16.03
N LEU A 148 -6.27 -0.35 -16.24
CA LEU A 148 -5.28 -0.13 -15.21
C LEU A 148 -4.78 1.31 -15.32
N THR A 149 -4.74 2.03 -14.22
CA THR A 149 -3.96 3.27 -14.11
C THR A 149 -2.58 2.95 -13.56
N ALA A 150 -1.68 3.93 -13.54
CA ALA A 150 -0.45 3.85 -12.75
C ALA A 150 -0.70 3.59 -11.23
N TRP A 151 -1.94 3.73 -10.77
CA TRP A 151 -2.36 3.68 -9.36
C TRP A 151 -3.32 2.52 -9.04
N GLY A 152 -3.61 1.63 -9.99
CA GLY A 152 -4.54 0.49 -9.79
C GLY A 152 -5.75 0.46 -10.73
N ILE A 153 -6.73 -0.39 -10.42
CA ILE A 153 -8.00 -0.49 -11.17
C ILE A 153 -8.89 0.66 -10.70
N PRO A 154 -9.35 1.57 -11.58
CA PRO A 154 -10.24 2.64 -11.17
C PRO A 154 -11.59 2.05 -10.72
N ASN A 155 -12.05 2.44 -9.53
CA ASN A 155 -13.39 2.13 -9.06
C ASN A 155 -14.42 2.70 -10.04
N THR A 156 -15.21 1.84 -10.67
CA THR A 156 -16.37 2.19 -11.51
C THR A 156 -17.63 2.32 -10.68
#